data_AF-A0A7G8V788-F1
#
_entry.id   AF-A0A7G8V788-F1
#
_cell.length_a   1.000
_cell.length_b   1.000
_cell.length_c   1.000
_cell.angle_alpha   90.00
_cell.angle_beta   90.00
_cell.angle_gamma   90.00
#
_symmetry.space_group_name_H-M   'P 1'
#
loop_
_entity.id
_entity.type
_entity.pdbx_description
1 polymer ?
#
loop_
_entity_poly.entity_id
_entity_poly.type
_entity_poly.pdbx_seq_one_letter_code
_entity_poly.pdbx_strand_id
1 'polypeptide(L)'
;MPDGEYELSLYFSELIGGVAKESLAYNLDNNHQKETAGQRIFNVYINDEVFLENLNLTADYGYITAVKKRTRITVQGGEEIGLDFKAIKGVPVLNALQLRKIY
;
A
#
# COMPACT_ATOMS: atom_id res chain seq x y z
N MET A 1 10.08 -7.82 -18.81
CA MET A 1 11.23 -8.09 -17.88
C MET A 1 11.93 -9.39 -18.33
N PRO A 2 13.12 -9.78 -17.82
CA PRO A 2 13.67 -11.10 -18.14
C PRO A 2 12.76 -12.22 -17.64
N ASP A 3 12.69 -13.31 -18.39
CA ASP A 3 11.95 -14.50 -17.96
C ASP A 3 12.54 -15.06 -16.67
N GLY A 4 11.66 -15.54 -15.78
CA GLY A 4 12.03 -16.17 -14.53
C GLY A 4 10.96 -16.05 -13.45
N GLU A 5 11.33 -16.52 -12.27
CA GLU A 5 10.46 -16.46 -11.10
C GLU A 5 10.83 -15.26 -10.24
N TYR A 6 9.83 -14.55 -9.76
CA TYR A 6 10.00 -13.36 -8.95
C TYR A 6 9.24 -13.47 -7.64
N GLU A 7 9.84 -13.01 -6.54
CA GLU A 7 9.15 -12.72 -5.30
C GLU A 7 8.82 -11.23 -5.26
N LEU A 8 7.53 -10.90 -5.29
CA LEU A 8 7.02 -9.55 -5.10
C LEU A 8 6.58 -9.37 -3.65
N SER A 9 7.08 -8.34 -2.98
CA SER A 9 6.59 -7.90 -1.67
C SER A 9 6.11 -6.45 -1.73
N LEU A 10 4.88 -6.22 -1.29
CA LEU A 10 4.25 -4.91 -1.14
C LEU A 10 4.21 -4.55 0.34
N TYR A 11 4.59 -3.32 0.67
CA TYR A 11 4.67 -2.82 2.03
C TYR A 11 3.71 -1.66 2.22
N PHE A 12 2.93 -1.73 3.30
CA PHE A 12 1.87 -0.78 3.61
C PHE A 12 1.98 -0.30 5.06
N SER A 13 1.50 0.92 5.30
CA SER A 13 1.22 1.50 6.62
C SER A 13 0.29 2.70 6.42
N GLU A 14 -0.80 2.78 7.19
CA GLU A 14 -1.59 4.02 7.21
C GLU A 14 -0.91 5.05 8.11
N LEU A 15 -0.33 6.07 7.47
CA LEU A 15 0.41 7.12 8.14
C LEU A 15 -0.46 8.36 8.44
N ILE A 16 -1.63 8.49 7.79
CA ILE A 16 -2.51 9.65 7.92
C ILE A 16 -3.71 9.31 8.81
N GLY A 17 -4.04 10.21 9.74
CA GLY A 17 -5.24 10.09 10.57
C GLY A 17 -5.10 9.23 11.82
N GLY A 18 -3.94 8.58 12.00
CA GLY A 18 -3.56 8.01 13.27
C GLY A 18 -3.32 9.11 14.30
N VAL A 19 -3.49 8.77 15.56
CA VAL A 19 -2.88 9.55 16.65
C VAL A 19 -1.36 9.44 16.53
N ALA A 20 -0.77 10.18 15.58
CA ALA A 20 0.51 10.81 15.81
C ALA A 20 0.27 11.84 16.91
N LYS A 21 0.11 11.32 18.13
CA LYS A 21 0.02 12.04 19.39
C LYS A 21 1.42 12.47 19.81
N GLU A 22 2.27 12.82 18.87
CA GLU A 22 3.30 13.80 19.16
C GLU A 22 2.56 15.13 19.12
N SER A 23 2.12 15.54 20.30
CA SER A 23 1.82 16.93 20.59
C SER A 23 3.01 17.77 20.15
N LEU A 24 3.01 18.20 18.89
CA LEU A 24 3.83 19.30 18.44
C LEU A 24 3.31 20.51 19.21
N ALA A 25 3.92 20.76 20.37
CA ALA A 25 3.73 21.97 21.17
C ALA A 25 4.14 23.24 20.40
N TYR A 26 4.61 23.08 19.16
CA TYR A 26 5.03 24.11 18.22
C TYR A 26 4.31 23.94 16.88
N ASN A 27 2.99 24.16 16.86
CA ASN A 27 2.28 24.51 15.63
C ASN A 27 1.84 25.98 15.78
N LEU A 28 2.67 26.90 15.29
CA LEU A 28 2.49 28.36 15.42
C LEU A 28 1.57 28.96 14.34
N ASP A 29 0.94 28.14 13.51
CA ASP A 29 -0.01 28.59 12.49
C ASP A 29 -1.40 27.97 12.73
N ASN A 30 -2.42 28.81 12.78
CA ASN A 30 -3.81 28.41 13.02
C ASN A 30 -4.54 27.99 11.72
N ASN A 31 -3.85 27.98 10.56
CA ASN A 31 -4.42 27.63 9.25
C ASN A 31 -4.22 26.17 8.84
N HIS A 32 -4.22 25.23 9.78
CA HIS A 32 -4.14 23.81 9.43
C HIS A 32 -5.53 23.30 9.03
N GLN A 33 -5.74 23.12 7.72
CA GLN A 33 -6.76 22.18 7.25
C GLN A 33 -6.45 20.84 7.91
N LYS A 34 -7.27 20.47 8.88
CA LYS A 34 -7.22 19.18 9.53
C LYS A 34 -7.31 18.14 8.42
N GLU A 35 -6.23 17.40 8.14
CA GLU A 35 -6.30 16.22 7.27
C GLU A 35 -7.28 15.27 7.96
N THR A 36 -8.54 15.34 7.55
CA THR A 36 -9.56 14.44 8.06
C THR A 36 -9.11 13.05 7.68
N ALA A 37 -8.93 12.20 8.70
CA ALA A 37 -8.67 10.78 8.59
C ALA A 37 -9.77 10.11 7.74
N GLY A 38 -9.66 10.20 6.42
CA GLY A 38 -10.58 9.57 5.50
C GLY A 38 -10.39 8.06 5.56
N GLN A 39 -11.47 7.30 5.47
CA GLN A 39 -11.35 5.85 5.30
C GLN A 39 -10.70 5.55 3.95
N ARG A 40 -9.64 4.74 3.98
CA ARG A 40 -8.93 4.24 2.80
C ARG A 40 -9.24 2.76 2.62
N ILE A 41 -9.96 2.43 1.55
CA ILE A 41 -10.32 1.06 1.20
C ILE A 41 -10.04 0.88 -0.29
N PHE A 42 -9.26 -0.13 -0.65
CA PHE A 42 -8.87 -0.36 -2.04
C PHE A 42 -8.54 -1.81 -2.32
N ASN A 43 -8.61 -2.18 -3.59
CA ASN A 43 -8.15 -3.47 -4.10
C ASN A 43 -6.76 -3.32 -4.71
N VAL A 44 -5.98 -4.40 -4.66
CA VAL A 44 -4.69 -4.53 -5.34
C VAL A 44 -4.79 -5.68 -6.33
N TYR A 45 -4.44 -5.42 -7.58
CA TYR A 45 -4.38 -6.41 -8.64
C TYR A 45 -2.94 -6.63 -9.07
N ILE A 46 -2.63 -7.85 -9.49
CA ILE A 46 -1.38 -8.23 -10.13
C ILE A 46 -1.77 -8.89 -11.45
N ASN A 47 -1.31 -8.33 -12.58
CA ASN A 47 -1.64 -8.83 -13.92
C ASN A 47 -3.15 -9.06 -14.11
N ASP A 48 -3.95 -8.04 -13.79
CA ASP A 48 -5.43 -8.06 -13.83
C ASP A 48 -6.14 -9.04 -12.88
N GLU A 49 -5.41 -9.88 -12.14
CA GLU A 49 -5.96 -10.77 -11.12
C GLU A 49 -5.99 -10.11 -9.73
N VAL A 50 -7.05 -10.36 -8.96
CA VAL A 50 -7.19 -9.81 -7.60
C VAL A 50 -6.14 -10.43 -6.68
N PHE A 51 -5.26 -9.61 -6.12
CA PHE A 51 -4.29 -10.03 -5.11
C PHE A 51 -4.76 -9.71 -3.69
N LEU A 52 -5.27 -8.50 -3.47
CA LEU A 52 -5.86 -8.07 -2.20
C LEU A 52 -7.20 -7.39 -2.48
N GLU A 53 -8.23 -7.78 -1.73
CA GLU A 53 -9.58 -7.23 -1.88
C GLU A 53 -9.99 -6.48 -0.62
N ASN A 54 -10.67 -5.34 -0.78
CA ASN A 54 -11.20 -4.50 0.28
C ASN A 54 -10.18 -4.14 1.37
N LEU A 55 -8.91 -3.95 1.02
CA LEU A 55 -7.83 -3.68 1.97
C LEU A 55 -8.12 -2.39 2.74
N ASN A 56 -8.30 -2.50 4.06
CA ASN A 56 -8.51 -1.38 4.96
C ASN A 56 -7.44 -1.40 6.05
N LEU A 57 -6.31 -0.74 5.78
CA LEU A 57 -5.15 -0.74 6.68
C LEU A 57 -5.50 -0.34 8.12
N THR A 58 -6.37 0.65 8.28
CA THR A 58 -6.78 1.15 9.61
C THR A 58 -7.64 0.17 10.38
N ALA A 59 -8.60 -0.48 9.71
CA ALA A 59 -9.48 -1.44 10.38
C ALA A 59 -8.79 -2.78 10.63
N ASP A 60 -7.94 -3.20 9.70
CA ASP A 60 -7.31 -4.52 9.72
C ASP A 60 -6.03 -4.54 10.60
N TYR A 61 -5.28 -3.44 10.63
CA TYR A 61 -3.94 -3.37 11.25
C TYR A 61 -3.74 -2.17 12.17
N GLY A 62 -4.57 -1.13 12.08
CA GLY A 62 -4.37 0.13 12.79
C GLY A 62 -3.39 1.09 12.10
N TYR A 63 -3.23 2.27 12.68
CA TYR A 63 -2.34 3.31 12.16
C TYR A 63 -0.87 3.02 12.46
N ILE A 64 0.03 3.54 11.62
CA ILE A 64 1.49 3.50 11.79
C ILE A 64 2.01 2.05 11.96
N THR A 65 1.25 1.08 11.46
CA THR A 65 1.57 -0.34 11.57
C THR A 65 2.13 -0.84 10.25
N ALA A 66 3.35 -1.39 10.29
CA ALA A 66 4.00 -1.94 9.11
C ALA A 66 3.36 -3.27 8.70
N VAL A 67 2.88 -3.33 7.46
CA VAL A 67 2.22 -4.51 6.87
C VAL A 67 2.98 -4.93 5.63
N LYS A 68 3.23 -6.23 5.50
CA LYS A 68 3.88 -6.83 4.33
C LYS A 68 2.97 -7.88 3.69
N LYS A 69 2.75 -7.77 2.38
CA LYS A 69 2.04 -8.76 1.56
C LYS A 69 2.99 -9.26 0.48
N ARG A 70 3.05 -10.58 0.28
CA ARG A 70 4.04 -11.21 -0.60
C ARG A 70 3.39 -12.24 -1.49
N THR A 71 3.84 -12.32 -2.73
CA THR A 71 3.48 -13.40 -3.67
C THR A 71 4.66 -13.78 -4.55
N ARG A 72 4.51 -14.87 -5.30
CA ARG A 72 5.41 -15.28 -6.38
C ARG A 72 4.76 -14.99 -7.73
N ILE A 73 5.56 -14.61 -8.71
CA ILE A 73 5.13 -14.26 -10.06
C ILE A 73 6.09 -14.92 -11.05
N THR A 74 5.53 -15.70 -11.96
CA THR A 74 6.23 -16.24 -13.12
C THR A 74 6.17 -15.21 -14.24
N VAL A 75 7.32 -14.83 -14.79
CA VAL A 75 7.43 -14.00 -16.00
C VAL A 75 7.97 -14.85 -17.12
N GLN A 76 7.27 -14.91 -18.25
CA GLN A 76 7.68 -15.65 -19.44
C GLN A 76 7.42 -14.81 -20.69
N GLY A 77 8.18 -15.06 -21.76
CA GLY A 77 7.93 -14.42 -23.05
C GLY A 77 8.13 -12.90 -23.04
N GLY A 78 8.90 -12.37 -22.10
CA GLY A 78 9.15 -10.94 -21.97
C GLY A 78 8.02 -10.13 -21.33
N GLU A 79 7.01 -10.78 -20.75
CA GLU A 79 5.88 -10.12 -20.08
C GLU A 79 6.31 -9.11 -19.00
N GLU A 80 5.41 -8.19 -18.70
CA GLU A 80 5.54 -7.20 -17.64
C GLU A 80 4.74 -7.63 -16.40
N ILE A 81 5.09 -7.09 -15.24
CA ILE A 81 4.31 -7.27 -14.01
C ILE A 81 3.49 -5.99 -13.81
N GLY A 82 2.19 -6.07 -14.07
CA GLY A 82 1.23 -4.99 -13.85
C GLY A 82 0.76 -4.97 -12.39
N LEU A 83 0.73 -3.78 -11.79
CA LEU A 83 0.17 -3.55 -10.46
C LEU A 83 -0.86 -2.44 -10.52
N ASP A 84 -2.11 -2.78 -10.21
CA ASP A 84 -3.21 -1.81 -10.20
C ASP A 84 -3.82 -1.67 -8.81
N PHE A 85 -3.98 -0.42 -8.39
CA PHE A 85 -4.59 -0.06 -7.13
C PHE A 85 -5.94 0.59 -7.41
N LYS A 86 -7.03 -0.15 -7.18
CA LYS A 86 -8.38 0.33 -7.47
C LYS A 86 -9.06 0.81 -6.20
N ALA A 87 -9.29 2.11 -6.11
CA ALA A 87 -9.93 2.73 -4.96
C ALA A 87 -11.40 2.29 -4.82
N ILE A 88 -11.81 1.99 -3.60
CA ILE A 88 -13.23 1.87 -3.21
C ILE A 88 -13.61 3.10 -2.38
N LYS A 89 -12.73 3.51 -1.45
CA LYS A 89 -12.82 4.76 -0.68
C LYS A 89 -11.44 5.37 -0.49
N GLY A 90 -11.34 6.69 -0.58
CA GLY A 90 -10.07 7.40 -0.45
C GLY A 90 -9.10 7.10 -1.61
N VAL A 91 -7.84 7.45 -1.43
CA VAL A 91 -6.77 7.20 -2.43
C VAL A 91 -5.96 5.99 -1.96
N PRO A 92 -5.63 4.98 -2.77
CA PRO A 92 -4.77 3.89 -2.35
C PRO A 92 -3.37 4.37 -1.90
N VAL A 93 -2.68 3.57 -1.09
CA VAL A 93 -1.29 3.86 -0.69
C VAL A 93 -0.43 2.63 -0.85
N LEU A 94 0.83 2.84 -1.23
CA LEU A 94 1.90 1.84 -1.20
C LEU A 94 3.13 2.53 -0.64
N ASN A 95 3.71 2.00 0.44
CA ASN A 95 4.85 2.63 1.11
C ASN A 95 6.19 2.15 0.56
N ALA A 96 6.27 0.87 0.16
CA ALA A 96 7.42 0.34 -0.55
C ALA A 96 7.06 -0.89 -1.38
N LEU A 97 7.94 -1.20 -2.33
CA LEU A 97 7.89 -2.40 -3.15
C LEU A 97 9.27 -3.05 -3.19
N GLN A 98 9.30 -4.37 -3.11
CA GLN A 98 10.50 -5.17 -3.35
C GLN A 98 10.18 -6.24 -4.37
N LEU A 99 10.97 -6.29 -5.44
CA LEU A 99 10.91 -7.34 -6.45
C LEU A 99 12.25 -8.03 -6.51
N ARG A 100 12.25 -9.36 -6.37
CA ARG A 100 13.48 -10.15 -6.37
C ARG A 100 13.33 -11.34 -7.29
N LYS A 101 14.19 -11.44 -8.31
CA LYS A 101 14.32 -12.66 -9.12
C LYS A 101 14.85 -13.79 -8.22
N ILE A 102 14.19 -14.94 -8.24
CA ILE A 102 14.53 -16.10 -7.42
C ILE A 102 15.07 -17.27 -8.25
N TYR A 103 14.64 -17.39 -9.51
CA TYR A 103 15.16 -18.33 -10.51
C TYR A 103 15.22 -17.63 -11.87
#